data_AF-A0A2N1VCK6-F1
#
_entry.id   AF-A0A2N1VCK6-F1
#
_cell.length_a   1.000
_cell.length_b   1.000
_cell.length_c   1.000
_cell.angle_alpha   90.00
_cell.angle_beta   90.00
_cell.angle_gamma   90.00
#
_symmetry.space_group_name_H-M   'P 1'
#
loop_
_entity.id
_entity.type
_entity.pdbx_description
1 polymer ?
#
loop_
_entity_poly.entity_id
_entity_poly.type
_entity_poly.pdbx_seq_one_letter_code
_entity_poly.pdbx_strand_id
1 'polypeptide(L)' 'MTITKTKSHVKIARSEWEKLKKNPSTSEIIELLEDMSDLEKAKKISGKSVTIESYLKKRGL' A
#
# COMPACT_ATOMS: atom_id res chain seq x y z
N MET A 1 13.87 12.10 -10.19
CA MET A 1 13.66 10.83 -9.49
C MET A 1 14.17 10.98 -8.08
N THR A 2 13.29 10.93 -7.07
CA THR A 2 13.75 10.93 -5.68
C THR A 2 12.92 9.92 -4.89
N ILE A 3 13.16 8.64 -5.21
CA ILE A 3 12.79 7.54 -4.32
C ILE A 3 13.98 7.40 -3.36
N THR A 4 13.78 7.77 -2.10
CA THR A 4 14.83 7.69 -1.08
C THR A 4 14.53 6.51 -0.17
N LYS A 5 15.31 5.44 -0.31
CA LYS A 5 15.24 4.27 0.58
C LYS A 5 16.12 4.49 1.80
N THR A 6 15.54 4.37 2.99
CA THR A 6 16.29 4.28 4.25
C THR A 6 16.23 2.84 4.77
N LYS A 7 16.95 2.56 5.88
CA LYS A 7 16.92 1.23 6.51
C LYS A 7 15.52 0.83 7.02
N SER A 8 14.69 1.81 7.37
CA SER A 8 13.39 1.56 8.02
C SER A 8 12.18 1.92 7.17
N HIS A 9 12.33 2.77 6.14
CA HIS A 9 11.22 3.21 5.31
C HIS A 9 11.69 3.71 3.94
N VAL A 10 10.76 3.69 2.97
CA VAL A 10 10.95 4.27 1.64
C VAL A 10 10.18 5.59 1.58
N LYS A 11 10.85 6.68 1.21
CA LYS A 11 10.21 7.96 0.91
C LYS A 11 10.09 8.10 -0.60
N ILE A 12 8.89 8.38 -1.08
CA ILE A 12 8.62 8.62 -2.49
C ILE A 12 8.04 10.03 -2.60
N ALA A 13 8.59 10.84 -3.51
CA ALA A 13 8.00 12.15 -3.80
C ALA A 13 6.58 11.97 -4.35
N ARG A 14 5.64 12.82 -3.93
CA ARG A 14 4.22 12.71 -4.31
C ARG A 14 4.02 12.67 -5.84
N SER A 15 4.77 13.48 -6.58
CA SER A 15 4.72 13.50 -8.04
C SER A 15 5.15 12.19 -8.70
N GLU A 16 6.06 11.43 -8.07
CA GLU A 16 6.50 10.12 -8.56
C GLU A 16 5.51 9.02 -8.15
N TRP A 17 4.92 9.12 -6.96
CA TRP A 17 3.85 8.22 -6.50
C TRP A 17 2.65 8.23 -7.48
N GLU A 18 2.20 9.42 -7.87
CA GLU A 18 1.11 9.58 -8.84
C GLU A 18 1.44 9.03 -10.23
N LYS A 19 2.72 9.03 -10.63
CA LYS A 19 3.15 8.40 -11.89
C LYS A 19 3.12 6.88 -11.80
N LEU A 20 3.53 6.32 -10.65
CA LEU A 20 3.52 4.87 -10.42
C LEU A 20 2.10 4.31 -10.37
N LYS A 21 1.12 5.07 -9.87
CA LYS A 21 -0.31 4.70 -9.94
C LYS A 21 -0.81 4.53 -11.37
N LYS A 22 -0.37 5.41 -12.27
CA LYS A 22 -0.81 5.45 -13.67
C LYS A 22 -0.04 4.50 -14.57
N ASN A 23 1.04 3.90 -14.07
CA ASN A 23 1.82 2.94 -14.82
C ASN A 23 1.19 1.54 -14.68
N PRO A 24 0.76 0.90 -15.80
CA PRO A 24 0.12 -0.41 -15.78
C PRO A 24 0.95 -1.51 -15.12
N SER A 25 2.28 -1.41 -15.16
CA SER A 25 3.17 -2.41 -14.56
C SER A 25 3.28 -2.30 -13.03
N THR A 26 2.86 -1.18 -12.45
CA THR A 26 2.95 -0.93 -11.00
C THR A 26 1.61 -0.62 -10.36
N SER A 27 0.55 -0.41 -11.14
CA SER A 27 -0.76 0.01 -10.64
C SER A 27 -1.34 -0.98 -9.62
N GLU A 28 -1.26 -2.29 -9.89
CA GLU A 28 -1.77 -3.33 -9.00
C GLU A 28 -1.02 -3.37 -7.66
N ILE A 29 0.31 -3.24 -7.71
CA ILE A 29 1.16 -3.22 -6.51
C ILE A 29 0.88 -1.96 -5.68
N ILE A 30 0.67 -0.82 -6.34
CA ILE A 30 0.34 0.43 -5.65
C ILE A 30 -1.04 0.36 -5.01
N GLU A 31 -2.04 -0.21 -5.69
CA GLU A 31 -3.38 -0.44 -5.13
C GLU A 31 -3.30 -1.30 -3.86
N LEU A 32 -2.54 -2.40 -3.91
CA LEU A 32 -2.32 -3.27 -2.74
C LEU A 32 -1.69 -2.50 -1.56
N LEU A 33 -0.72 -1.63 -1.81
CA LEU A 33 -0.08 -0.83 -0.75
C LEU A 33 -1.05 0.18 -0.12
N GLU A 34 -1.93 0.78 -0.92
CA GLU A 34 -2.96 1.71 -0.42
C GLU A 34 -4.01 0.97 0.41
N ASP A 35 -4.45 -0.20 -0.06
CA ASP A 35 -5.36 -1.07 0.67
C ASP A 35 -4.76 -1.52 2.01
N MET A 36 -3.48 -1.91 2.03
CA MET A 36 -2.77 -2.29 3.26
C MET A 36 -2.69 -1.13 4.26
N SER A 37 -2.40 0.09 3.79
CA SER A 37 -2.41 1.29 4.63
C SER A 37 -3.78 1.53 5.25
N ASP A 38 -4.85 1.33 4.47
CA ASP A 38 -6.21 1.52 4.96
C ASP A 38 -6.65 0.42 5.92
N LEU A 39 -6.17 -0.82 5.75
CA LEU A 39 -6.31 -1.89 6.73
C LEU A 39 -5.60 -1.56 8.05
N GLU A 40 -4.39 -1.01 8.01
CA GLU A 40 -3.68 -0.56 9.22
C GLU A 40 -4.44 0.55 9.95
N LYS A 41 -5.01 1.51 9.21
CA LYS A 41 -5.86 2.57 9.80
C LYS A 41 -7.15 1.99 10.37
N ALA A 42 -7.81 1.09 9.64
CA ALA A 42 -9.03 0.41 10.12
C ALA A 42 -8.77 -0.38 11.40
N LYS A 43 -7.63 -1.08 11.49
CA LYS A 43 -7.19 -1.78 12.70
C LYS A 43 -6.99 -0.84 13.90
N LYS A 44 -6.46 0.37 13.68
CA LYS A 44 -6.32 1.40 14.72
C LYS A 44 -7.67 1.94 15.21
N ILE A 45 -8.67 2.02 14.34
CA ILE A 45 -10.00 2.60 14.66
C ILE A 45 -10.95 1.54 15.26
N SER A 46 -10.96 0.32 14.71
CA SER A 46 -11.92 -0.74 15.07
C SER A 46 -11.42 -1.69 16.17
N GLY A 47 -10.13 -1.67 16.52
CA GLY A 47 -9.53 -2.60 17.50
C GLY A 47 -9.46 -4.07 17.05
N LYS A 48 -9.94 -4.41 15.85
CA LYS A 48 -9.85 -5.75 15.26
C LYS A 48 -8.77 -5.78 14.18
N SER A 49 -7.83 -6.71 14.31
CA SER A 49 -6.74 -6.92 13.36
C SER A 49 -7.24 -7.58 12.09
N VAL A 50 -7.38 -6.83 11.00
CA VAL A 50 -7.51 -7.41 9.65
C VAL A 50 -6.08 -7.71 9.17
N THR A 51 -5.75 -8.99 8.98
CA THR A 51 -4.44 -9.42 8.48
C THR A 51 -4.42 -9.39 6.95
N ILE A 52 -3.23 -9.23 6.36
CA ILE A 52 -3.06 -9.26 4.90
C ILE A 52 -3.64 -10.57 4.31
N GLU A 53 -3.46 -11.70 5.00
CA GLU A 53 -4.04 -12.98 4.62
C GLU A 53 -5.57 -12.95 4.54
N SER A 54 -6.23 -12.31 5.51
CA SER A 54 -7.70 -12.17 5.49
C SER A 54 -8.18 -11.28 4.35
N TYR A 55 -7.34 -10.33 3.92
CA TYR A 55 -7.62 -9.46 2.78
C TYR A 55 -7.51 -10.20 1.45
N LEU A 56 -6.39 -10.90 1.24
CA LEU A 56 -6.14 -11.72 0.05
C LEU A 56 -7.23 -12.78 -0.13
N LYS A 57 -7.58 -13.46 0.97
CA LYS A 57 -8.65 -14.47 0.98
C LYS A 57 -10.03 -13.90 0.61
N LYS A 58 -10.29 -12.62 0.93
CA LYS A 58 -11.55 -11.94 0.57
C LYS A 58 -11.59 -11.55 -0.91
N ARG A 59 -10.45 -11.21 -1.52
CA ARG A 59 -10.33 -10.93 -2.97
C ARG A 59 -10.17 -12.20 -3.82
N GLY A 60 -10.01 -13.39 -3.20
CA GLY A 60 -9.84 -14.65 -3.91
C GLY A 60 -8.46 -14.81 -4.57
N LEU A 61 -7.45 -14.10 -4.03
CA LEU A 61 -6.06 -14.11 -4.46
C LEU A 61 -5.20 -14.99 -3.53
#